data_AF-A0A956LZT4-F1
#
_entry.id   AF-A0A956LZT4-F1
#
_cell.length_a   1.000
_cell.length_b   1.000
_cell.length_c   1.000
_cell.angle_alpha   90.00
_cell.angle_beta   90.00
_cell.angle_gamma   90.00
#
_symmetry.space_group_name_H-M   'P 1'
#
loop_
_entity.id
_entity.type
_entity.pdbx_description
1 polymer ?
#
loop_
_entity_poly.entity_id
_entity_poly.type
_entity_poly.pdbx_seq_one_letter_code
_entity_poly.pdbx_strand_id
1 'polypeptide(L)' 'MYCYVWEFLVTDQHRQAFETAYGPNGDWVRLFRSDPSYLRTLFLHDQENAEHYLTMDYWLSRAGYLAFRER' A
#
# COMPACT_ATOMS: atom_id res chain seq x y z
N MET A 1 -0.30 7.60 -15.51
CA MET A 1 -0.22 7.34 -14.06
C MET A 1 -1.54 6.77 -13.58
N TYR A 2 -1.51 5.71 -12.78
CA TYR A 2 -2.68 5.06 -12.17
C TYR A 2 -2.42 4.89 -10.67
N CYS A 3 -3.44 5.06 -9.84
CA CYS A 3 -3.33 4.93 -8.39
C CYS A 3 -4.45 4.02 -7.89
N TYR A 4 -4.11 3.09 -7.02
CA TYR A 4 -5.08 2.38 -6.19
C TYR A 4 -5.03 2.97 -4.79
N VAL A 5 -6.20 3.20 -4.18
CA VAL A 5 -6.30 3.69 -2.80
C VAL A 5 -7.00 2.61 -2.00
N TRP A 6 -6.40 2.28 -0.87
CA TRP A 6 -6.97 1.35 0.11
C TRP A 6 -7.22 2.08 1.41
N GLU A 7 -8.35 1.76 2.03
CA GLU A 7 -8.76 2.27 3.32
C GLU A 7 -8.90 1.10 4.28
N PHE A 8 -8.33 1.25 5.47
CA PHE A 8 -8.29 0.21 6.49
C PHE A 8 -8.72 0.77 7.84
N LEU A 9 -9.51 -0.03 8.54
CA LEU A 9 -9.76 0.09 9.96
C LEU A 9 -9.02 -1.05 10.67
N VAL A 10 -7.99 -0.69 11.44
CA VAL A 10 -7.04 -1.61 12.06
C VAL A 10 -7.08 -1.39 13.57
N THR A 11 -7.60 -2.40 14.27
CA THR A 11 -7.64 -2.37 15.73
C THR A 11 -6.23 -2.39 16.33
N ASP A 12 -6.09 -1.86 17.54
CA ASP A 12 -4.80 -1.75 18.23
C ASP A 12 -4.03 -3.09 18.29
N GLN A 13 -4.76 -4.20 18.51
CA GLN A 13 -4.21 -5.56 18.53
C GLN A 13 -3.47 -5.95 17.23
N HIS A 14 -3.90 -5.42 16.08
CA HIS A 14 -3.34 -5.77 14.77
C HIS A 14 -2.42 -4.69 14.20
N ARG A 15 -2.30 -3.53 14.87
CA ARG A 15 -1.58 -2.36 14.35
C ARG A 15 -0.13 -2.68 13.99
N GLN A 16 0.62 -3.32 14.91
CA GLN A 16 2.03 -3.61 14.67
C GLN A 16 2.22 -4.57 13.47
N ALA A 17 1.38 -5.60 13.35
CA ALA A 17 1.44 -6.52 12.23
C ALA A 17 1.09 -5.81 10.91
N PHE A 18 0.08 -4.94 10.94
CA PHE A 18 -0.33 -4.13 9.80
C PHE A 18 0.79 -3.17 9.34
N GLU A 19 1.36 -2.38 10.24
CA GLU A 19 2.46 -1.45 9.93
C GLU A 19 3.70 -2.19 9.41
N THR A 20 3.97 -3.40 9.91
CA THR A 20 5.06 -4.26 9.42
C THR A 20 4.81 -4.71 7.98
N ALA A 21 3.56 -5.05 7.63
CA ALA A 21 3.22 -5.54 6.29
C ALA A 21 3.04 -4.41 5.26
N TYR A 22 2.39 -3.30 5.65
CA TYR A 22 1.95 -2.22 4.74
C TYR A 22 2.77 -0.94 4.85
N GLY A 23 3.62 -0.79 5.87
CA GLY A 23 4.45 0.39 6.05
C GLY A 23 5.47 0.60 4.91
N PRO A 24 6.22 1.71 4.92
CA PRO A 24 7.13 2.10 3.84
C PRO A 24 8.22 1.07 3.45
N ASN A 25 8.53 0.14 4.38
CA ASN A 25 9.49 -0.95 4.19
C ASN A 25 8.84 -2.34 4.34
N GLY A 26 7.52 -2.39 4.34
CA GLY A 26 6.75 -3.60 4.56
C GLY A 26 6.74 -4.56 3.37
N ASP A 27 6.19 -5.74 3.61
CA ASP A 27 6.13 -6.83 2.64
C ASP A 27 5.44 -6.44 1.33
N TRP A 28 4.35 -5.66 1.40
CA TRP A 28 3.64 -5.21 0.21
C TRP A 28 4.49 -4.28 -0.65
N VAL A 29 5.20 -3.33 -0.04
CA VAL A 29 6.12 -2.44 -0.75
C VAL A 29 7.26 -3.23 -1.38
N ARG A 30 7.82 -4.22 -0.68
CA ARG A 30 8.85 -5.10 -1.22
C ARG A 30 8.35 -5.89 -2.43
N LEU A 31 7.13 -6.42 -2.36
CA LEU A 31 6.49 -7.13 -3.46
C LEU A 31 6.30 -6.20 -4.68
N PHE A 32 5.72 -5.02 -4.49
CA PHE A 32 5.45 -4.11 -5.61
C PHE A 32 6.73 -3.57 -6.27
N ARG A 33 7.79 -3.34 -5.49
CA ARG A 33 9.11 -2.92 -6.01
C ARG A 33 9.75 -3.92 -6.98
N SER A 34 9.27 -5.17 -7.03
CA SER A 34 9.73 -6.13 -8.03
C SER A 34 9.30 -5.78 -9.46
N ASP A 35 8.30 -4.91 -9.62
CA ASP A 35 7.79 -4.52 -10.94
C ASP A 35 8.30 -3.13 -11.38
N PRO A 36 8.84 -2.97 -12.60
CA PRO A 36 9.29 -1.67 -13.10
C PRO A 36 8.15 -0.68 -13.34
N SER A 37 6.90 -1.11 -13.38
CA SER A 37 5.73 -0.24 -13.50
C SER A 37 5.27 0.33 -12.16
N TYR A 38 5.76 -0.20 -11.03
CA TYR A 38 5.49 0.36 -9.72
C TYR A 38 6.34 1.61 -9.49
N LEU A 39 5.71 2.65 -8.94
CA LEU A 39 6.36 3.93 -8.68
C LEU A 39 6.66 4.13 -7.20
N ARG A 40 5.64 3.95 -6.35
CA ARG A 40 5.73 4.15 -4.89
C ARG A 40 4.43 3.74 -4.20
N THR A 41 4.51 3.56 -2.89
CA THR A 41 3.38 3.45 -1.98
C THR A 41 3.47 4.60 -0.99
N LEU A 42 2.38 5.33 -0.80
CA LEU A 42 2.23 6.20 0.37
C LEU A 42 1.51 5.41 1.45
N PHE A 43 2.03 5.49 2.67
CA PHE A 43 1.44 4.92 3.87
C PHE A 43 1.04 6.08 4.77
N LEU A 44 -0.26 6.26 5.00
CA LEU A 44 -0.82 7.37 5.74
C LEU A 44 -1.59 6.83 6.94
N HIS A 45 -1.38 7.47 8.08
CA HIS A 45 -2.09 7.19 9.32
C HIS A 45 -2.88 8.43 9.72
N ASP A 46 -4.15 8.26 10.04
CA ASP A 46 -5.03 9.33 10.46
C ASP A 46 -4.62 9.85 11.85
N GLN A 47 -4.45 11.16 11.99
CA GLN A 47 -4.01 11.78 13.24
C GLN A 47 -5.14 11.93 14.26
N GLU A 48 -6.40 11.91 13.82
CA GLU A 48 -7.57 12.02 14.69
C GLU A 48 -8.17 10.64 15.02
N ASN A 49 -7.88 9.62 14.20
CA ASN A 49 -8.33 8.24 14.42
C ASN A 49 -7.18 7.22 14.30
N ALA A 50 -6.69 6.74 15.44
CA ALA A 50 -5.55 5.83 15.50
C ALA A 50 -5.78 4.46 14.83
N GLU A 51 -7.02 4.09 14.53
CA GLU A 51 -7.38 2.84 13.84
C GLU A 51 -7.48 3.02 12.31
N HIS A 52 -7.43 4.24 11.81
CA HIS A 52 -7.71 4.53 10.41
C HIS A 52 -6.41 4.76 9.60
N TYR A 53 -6.24 3.98 8.52
CA TYR A 53 -5.07 4.03 7.65
C TYR A 53 -5.48 4.10 6.18
N LEU A 54 -4.67 4.80 5.39
CA LEU A 54 -4.73 4.76 3.94
C LEU A 54 -3.41 4.27 3.36
N THR A 55 -3.48 3.44 2.32
CA THR A 55 -2.35 3.21 1.42
C THR A 55 -2.69 3.67 0.01
N MET A 56 -1.70 4.25 -0.67
CA MET A 56 -1.83 4.70 -2.05
C MET A 56 -0.71 4.13 -2.90
N ASP A 57 -1.03 3.18 -3.76
CA ASP A 57 -0.07 2.50 -4.64
C ASP A 57 -0.09 3.14 -6.02
N TYR A 58 1.02 3.79 -6.38
CA TYR A 58 1.19 4.47 -7.65
C TYR A 58 1.88 3.58 -8.67
N TRP A 59 1.30 3.56 -9.87
CA TRP A 59 1.75 2.79 -11.01
C TRP A 59 1.89 3.69 -12.24
N LEU A 60 2.82 3.36 -13.14
CA LEU A 60 3.02 4.08 -14.41
C LEU A 60 1.72 4.18 -15.21
N SER A 61 0.97 3.08 -15.29
CA SER A 61 -0.31 3.00 -15.99
C SER A 61 -1.23 1.94 -15.38
N ARG A 62 -2.52 2.01 -15.73
CA ARG A 62 -3.50 0.98 -15.33
C ARG A 62 -3.13 -0.39 -15.92
N ALA A 63 -2.63 -0.42 -17.16
CA ALA A 63 -2.18 -1.65 -17.80
C ALA A 63 -0.99 -2.28 -17.05
N GLY A 64 -0.02 -1.48 -16.59
CA GLY A 64 1.11 -1.96 -15.78
C GLY A 64 0.65 -2.61 -14.47
N TYR A 65 -0.31 -1.98 -13.77
CA TYR A 65 -0.92 -2.56 -12.57
C TYR A 65 -1.65 -3.89 -12.85
N LEU A 66 -2.46 -3.95 -13.92
CA LEU A 66 -3.19 -5.17 -14.26
C LEU A 66 -2.24 -6.32 -14.63
N ALA A 67 -1.19 -6.04 -15.41
CA ALA A 67 -0.17 -7.04 -15.74
C ALA A 67 0.62 -7.50 -14.50
N PHE A 68 0.79 -6.66 -13.49
CA PHE A 68 1.34 -7.07 -12.20
C PHE A 68 0.40 -8.04 -11.47
N ARG A 69 -0.91 -7.78 -11.46
CA ARG A 69 -1.90 -8.63 -10.76
C ARG A 69 -2.11 -10.03 -11.34
N GLU A 70 -1.73 -10.25 -12.58
CA GLU A 70 -1.88 -11.54 -13.27
C GLU A 70 -0.68 -12.48 -13.09
N ARG A 71 0.36 -12.04 -12.38
CA ARG A 71 1.55 -12.83 -12.01
C ARG A 71 1.39 -13.50 -10.65
#